data_AF-A0AAQ0RXD5-F1
#
_entry.id   AF-A0AAQ0RXD5-F1
#
_cell.length_a   1.000
_cell.length_b   1.000
_cell.length_c   1.000
_cell.angle_alpha   90.00
_cell.angle_beta   90.00
_cell.angle_gamma   90.00
#
_symmetry.space_group_name_H-M   'P 1'
#
loop_
_entity.id
_entity.type
_entity.pdbx_description
1 polymer ?
#
loop_
_entity_poly.entity_id
_entity_poly.type
_entity_poly.pdbx_seq_one_letter_code
_entity_poly.pdbx_strand_id
1 'polypeptide(L)'
;MAERITNIKRMQKSEEELKQDSLAEVTDAIVANKDSILKAINIISTLDDAKLLDALSGAVKSRGVIANKFSVELNKEQYTGLISNMASLVFLLGDLDVNDLSTMLNKVNKGLSVANKANPNQKTSITGLMGILKDEEMNRSLTYMLNMLRGMSRE
;
A
#
# COMPACT_ATOMS: atom_id res chain seq x y z
N MET A 1 81.18 16.11 8.74
CA MET A 1 80.13 16.34 7.71
C MET A 1 79.79 14.98 7.13
N ALA A 2 78.55 14.52 7.25
CA ALA A 2 78.13 13.22 6.73
C ALA A 2 77.55 13.40 5.32
N GLU A 3 77.94 12.54 4.38
CA GLU A 3 77.51 12.61 2.99
C GLU A 3 76.00 12.40 2.85
N ARG A 4 75.40 13.15 1.92
CA ARG A 4 73.96 13.23 1.70
C ARG A 4 73.50 11.98 0.96
N ILE A 5 72.58 11.21 1.55
CA ILE A 5 71.99 10.02 0.92
C ILE A 5 71.15 10.49 -0.28
N THR A 6 71.59 10.19 -1.50
CA THR A 6 70.96 10.64 -2.76
C THR A 6 70.06 9.61 -3.43
N ASN A 7 69.95 8.39 -2.90
CA ASN A 7 69.15 7.33 -3.50
C ASN A 7 68.23 6.66 -2.47
N ILE A 8 66.97 7.13 -2.43
CA ILE A 8 65.87 6.41 -1.78
C ILE A 8 65.26 5.50 -2.86
N LYS A 9 65.65 4.23 -2.89
CA LYS A 9 64.93 3.23 -3.71
C LYS A 9 63.59 2.95 -3.04
N ARG A 10 62.49 3.48 -3.60
CA ARG A 10 61.14 3.06 -3.21
C ARG A 10 60.99 1.59 -3.62
N MET A 11 60.84 0.70 -2.64
CA MET A 11 60.48 -0.68 -2.89
C MET A 11 59.07 -0.69 -3.49
N GLN A 12 58.99 -1.07 -4.76
CA GLN A 12 57.73 -1.22 -5.48
C GLN A 12 57.27 -2.66 -5.21
N LYS A 13 56.20 -2.81 -4.41
CA LYS A 13 55.65 -4.12 -4.07
C LYS A 13 55.35 -4.90 -5.33
N SER A 14 55.73 -6.17 -5.37
CA SER A 14 55.39 -7.05 -6.48
C SER A 14 53.87 -7.27 -6.54
N GLU A 15 53.34 -7.68 -7.70
CA GLU A 15 51.91 -8.03 -7.81
C GLU A 15 51.49 -9.14 -6.85
N GLU A 16 52.41 -10.05 -6.50
CA GLU A 16 52.18 -11.13 -5.55
C GLU A 16 52.09 -10.60 -4.12
N GLU A 17 52.95 -9.66 -3.73
CA GLU A 17 52.90 -8.99 -2.43
C GLU A 17 51.62 -8.14 -2.28
N LEU A 18 51.22 -7.42 -3.34
CA LEU A 18 49.97 -6.66 -3.35
C LEU A 18 48.74 -7.55 -3.21
N LYS A 19 48.73 -8.72 -3.87
CA LYS A 19 47.66 -9.71 -3.71
C LYS A 19 47.60 -10.28 -2.29
N GLN A 20 48.75 -10.59 -1.69
CA GLN A 20 48.81 -11.09 -0.31
C GLN A 20 48.31 -10.05 0.69
N ASP A 21 48.73 -8.79 0.55
CA ASP A 21 48.26 -7.71 1.41
C ASP A 21 46.75 -7.47 1.25
N SER A 22 46.24 -7.53 0.02
CA SER A 22 44.80 -7.36 -0.25
C SER A 22 43.97 -8.50 0.34
N LEU A 23 44.48 -9.74 0.29
CA LEU A 23 43.84 -10.90 0.91
C LEU A 23 43.84 -10.77 2.43
N ALA A 24 44.94 -10.31 3.03
CA ALA A 24 45.03 -10.08 4.47
C ALA A 24 44.04 -9.00 4.91
N GLU A 25 43.99 -7.87 4.21
CA GLU A 25 43.06 -6.77 4.50
C GLU A 25 41.59 -7.20 4.40
N VAL A 26 41.23 -7.96 3.36
CA VAL A 26 39.86 -8.50 3.20
C VAL A 26 39.55 -9.50 4.32
N THR A 27 40.50 -10.34 4.70
CA THR A 27 40.33 -11.32 5.77
C THR A 27 40.12 -10.63 7.12
N ASP A 28 40.92 -9.62 7.43
CA ASP A 28 40.80 -8.84 8.66
C ASP A 28 39.46 -8.10 8.71
N ALA A 29 39.01 -7.51 7.59
CA ALA A 29 37.70 -6.87 7.50
C ALA A 29 36.55 -7.85 7.73
N ILE A 30 36.64 -9.08 7.22
CA ILE A 30 35.66 -10.14 7.45
C ILE A 30 35.66 -10.55 8.93
N VAL A 31 36.82 -10.73 9.54
CA VAL A 31 36.96 -11.12 10.95
C VAL A 31 36.39 -10.02 11.86
N ALA A 32 36.70 -8.76 11.59
CA ALA A 32 36.18 -7.62 12.34
C ALA A 32 34.64 -7.50 12.27
N ASN A 33 34.04 -7.98 11.17
CA ASN A 33 32.59 -7.90 10.94
C ASN A 33 31.89 -9.27 11.02
N LYS A 34 32.53 -10.26 11.63
CA LYS A 34 32.08 -11.66 11.67
C LYS A 34 30.60 -11.79 12.04
N ASP A 35 30.17 -11.16 13.13
CA ASP A 35 28.80 -11.29 13.62
C ASP A 35 27.76 -10.70 12.66
N SER A 36 28.07 -9.55 12.06
CA SER A 36 27.21 -8.91 11.06
C SER A 36 27.09 -9.76 9.79
N ILE A 37 28.20 -10.36 9.35
CA ILE A 37 28.23 -11.27 8.19
C ILE A 37 27.42 -12.54 8.48
N LEU A 38 27.58 -13.15 9.67
CA LEU A 38 26.79 -14.32 10.06
C LEU A 38 25.29 -14.00 10.14
N LYS A 39 24.91 -12.83 10.64
CA LYS A 39 23.50 -12.38 10.62
C LYS A 39 22.97 -12.21 9.20
N ALA A 40 23.75 -11.60 8.31
CA ALA A 40 23.38 -11.46 6.90
C ALA A 40 23.20 -12.82 6.21
N ILE A 41 24.11 -13.77 6.46
CA ILE A 41 24.01 -15.15 5.96
C ILE A 41 22.74 -15.81 6.48
N ASN A 42 22.42 -15.68 7.77
CA ASN A 42 21.19 -16.24 8.33
C ASN A 42 19.92 -15.62 7.71
N ILE A 43 19.91 -14.31 7.45
CA ILE A 43 18.80 -13.66 6.74
C ILE A 43 18.67 -14.23 5.34
N ILE A 44 19.77 -14.32 4.58
CA ILE A 44 19.78 -14.90 3.23
C ILE A 44 19.28 -16.35 3.27
N SER A 45 19.75 -17.16 4.22
CA SER A 45 19.27 -18.55 4.40
C SER A 45 17.79 -18.60 4.68
N THR A 46 17.27 -17.73 5.56
CA THR A 46 15.84 -17.67 5.89
C THR A 46 15.00 -17.29 4.67
N LEU A 47 15.49 -16.36 3.85
CA LEU A 47 14.85 -15.96 2.60
C LEU A 47 14.89 -17.10 1.56
N ASP A 48 15.97 -17.87 1.52
CA ASP A 48 16.13 -19.02 0.62
C ASP A 48 15.20 -20.18 1.01
N ASP A 49 15.15 -20.52 2.30
CA ASP A 49 14.27 -21.55 2.87
C ASP A 49 12.78 -21.23 2.59
N ALA A 50 12.42 -19.94 2.63
CA ALA A 50 11.10 -19.45 2.27
C ALA A 50 10.84 -19.38 0.75
N LYS A 51 11.80 -19.81 -0.08
CA LYS A 51 11.79 -19.71 -1.56
C LYS A 51 11.64 -18.28 -2.10
N LEU A 52 11.95 -17.28 -1.27
CA LEU A 52 11.86 -15.87 -1.66
C LEU A 52 13.00 -15.50 -2.62
N LEU A 53 14.20 -16.06 -2.44
CA LEU A 53 15.31 -15.85 -3.38
C LEU A 53 15.00 -16.43 -4.77
N ASP A 54 14.40 -17.62 -4.83
CA ASP A 54 13.92 -18.22 -6.08
C ASP A 54 12.84 -17.38 -6.76
N ALA A 55 11.86 -16.90 -5.98
CA ALA A 55 10.80 -16.03 -6.48
C ALA A 55 11.36 -14.70 -7.03
N LEU A 56 12.30 -14.07 -6.30
CA LEU A 56 12.99 -12.86 -6.74
C LEU A 56 13.82 -13.11 -8.01
N SER A 57 14.57 -14.20 -8.04
CA SER A 57 15.37 -14.61 -9.20
C SER A 57 14.48 -14.86 -10.43
N GLY A 58 13.37 -15.56 -10.25
CA GLY A 58 12.35 -15.78 -11.28
C GLY A 58 11.73 -14.47 -11.77
N ALA A 59 11.37 -13.57 -10.84
CA ALA A 59 10.83 -12.25 -11.18
C ALA A 59 11.83 -11.41 -11.99
N VAL A 60 13.11 -11.41 -11.61
CA VAL A 60 14.17 -10.69 -12.35
C VAL A 60 14.36 -11.28 -13.75
N LYS A 61 14.42 -12.61 -13.87
CA LYS A 61 14.54 -13.30 -15.17
C LYS A 61 13.33 -13.05 -16.06
N SER A 62 12.13 -13.01 -15.48
CA SER A 62 10.86 -12.81 -16.19
C SER A 62 10.38 -11.35 -16.20
N ARG A 63 11.22 -10.38 -15.81
CA ARG A 63 10.83 -8.98 -15.61
C ARG A 63 10.09 -8.38 -16.81
N GLY A 64 10.54 -8.67 -18.03
CA GLY A 64 9.91 -8.17 -19.26
C GLY A 64 8.55 -8.80 -19.53
N VAL A 65 8.39 -10.09 -19.25
CA VAL A 65 7.11 -10.80 -19.44
C VAL A 65 6.09 -10.36 -18.40
N ILE A 66 6.50 -10.23 -17.13
CA ILE A 66 5.66 -9.75 -16.04
C ILE A 66 5.23 -8.30 -16.32
N ALA A 67 6.19 -7.41 -16.58
CA ALA A 67 5.89 -6.01 -16.87
C ALA A 67 4.96 -5.87 -18.09
N ASN A 68 5.21 -6.61 -19.18
CA ASN A 68 4.35 -6.55 -20.36
C ASN A 68 2.93 -7.06 -20.08
N LYS A 69 2.79 -8.23 -19.42
CA LYS A 69 1.46 -8.78 -19.09
C LYS A 69 0.69 -7.87 -18.14
N PHE A 70 1.33 -7.37 -17.10
CA PHE A 70 0.71 -6.44 -16.16
C PHE A 70 0.32 -5.13 -16.82
N SER A 71 1.21 -4.52 -17.62
CA SER A 71 0.89 -3.29 -18.34
C SER A 71 -0.28 -3.48 -19.30
N VAL A 72 -0.31 -4.58 -20.06
CA VAL A 72 -1.44 -4.88 -20.96
C VAL A 72 -2.74 -5.09 -20.18
N GLU A 73 -2.69 -5.83 -19.06
CA GLU A 73 -3.87 -6.12 -18.25
C GLU A 73 -4.40 -4.85 -17.55
N LEU A 74 -3.53 -4.05 -16.95
CA LEU A 74 -3.89 -2.83 -16.23
C LEU A 74 -4.35 -1.71 -17.18
N ASN A 75 -3.90 -1.72 -18.45
CA ASN A 75 -4.37 -0.78 -19.46
C ASN A 75 -5.74 -1.16 -20.06
N LYS A 76 -6.37 -2.26 -19.65
CA LYS A 76 -7.74 -2.57 -20.09
C LYS A 76 -8.72 -1.52 -19.56
N GLU A 77 -9.69 -1.15 -20.39
CA GLU A 77 -10.71 -0.14 -20.06
C GLU A 77 -11.42 -0.39 -18.72
N GLN A 78 -11.64 -1.67 -18.38
CA GLN A 78 -12.26 -2.08 -17.11
C GLN A 78 -11.50 -1.61 -15.86
N TYR A 79 -10.19 -1.33 -15.95
CA TYR A 79 -9.37 -0.89 -14.83
C TYR A 79 -8.95 0.57 -14.93
N THR A 80 -9.06 1.21 -16.11
CA THR A 80 -8.67 2.60 -16.33
C THR A 80 -9.32 3.54 -15.31
N GLY A 81 -10.61 3.37 -15.04
CA GLY A 81 -11.33 4.18 -14.05
C GLY A 81 -10.86 3.97 -12.61
N LEU A 82 -10.49 2.75 -12.23
CA LEU A 82 -9.96 2.47 -10.90
C LEU A 82 -8.56 3.08 -10.74
N ILE A 83 -7.70 2.90 -11.74
CA ILE A 83 -6.31 3.40 -11.71
C ILE A 83 -6.29 4.93 -11.72
N SER A 84 -7.07 5.57 -12.59
CA SER A 84 -7.11 7.03 -12.70
C SER A 84 -7.63 7.70 -11.43
N ASN A 85 -8.54 7.04 -10.71
CA ASN A 85 -9.14 7.56 -9.49
C ASN A 85 -8.48 7.03 -8.21
N MET A 86 -7.47 6.15 -8.29
CA MET A 86 -6.89 5.48 -7.12
C MET A 86 -6.34 6.48 -6.10
N ALA A 87 -5.65 7.53 -6.55
CA ALA A 87 -5.16 8.58 -5.66
C ALA A 87 -6.32 9.30 -4.96
N SER A 88 -7.34 9.69 -5.71
CA SER A 88 -8.55 10.34 -5.17
C SER A 88 -9.28 9.45 -4.16
N LEU A 89 -9.34 8.14 -4.42
CA LEU A 89 -9.93 7.16 -3.50
C LEU A 89 -9.13 7.06 -2.20
N VAL A 90 -7.79 7.09 -2.25
CA VAL A 90 -6.96 7.07 -1.05
C VAL A 90 -7.17 8.32 -0.19
N PHE A 91 -7.23 9.51 -0.81
CA PHE A 91 -7.53 10.75 -0.09
C PHE A 91 -8.94 10.73 0.51
N LEU A 92 -9.94 10.32 -0.28
CA LEU A 92 -11.31 10.17 0.18
C LEU A 92 -11.39 9.25 1.40
N LEU A 93 -10.70 8.10 1.38
CA LEU A 93 -10.67 7.18 2.52
C LEU A 93 -10.05 7.79 3.79
N GLY A 94 -9.14 8.77 3.64
CA GLY A 94 -8.57 9.52 4.75
C GLY A 94 -9.50 10.60 5.30
N ASP A 95 -10.29 11.23 4.43
CA ASP A 95 -11.22 12.32 4.79
C ASP A 95 -12.58 11.79 5.30
N LEU A 96 -12.91 10.53 5.04
CA LEU A 96 -14.16 9.92 5.46
C LEU A 96 -14.18 9.57 6.95
N ASP A 97 -15.18 10.06 7.67
CA ASP A 97 -15.52 9.51 8.98
C ASP A 97 -16.18 8.13 8.81
N VAL A 98 -15.43 7.09 9.15
CA VAL A 98 -15.85 5.68 9.03
C VAL A 98 -17.06 5.37 9.92
N ASN A 99 -17.19 6.02 11.09
CA ASN A 99 -18.29 5.77 12.02
C ASN A 99 -19.60 6.35 11.50
N ASP A 100 -19.55 7.58 10.98
CA ASP A 100 -20.72 8.23 10.38
C ASP A 100 -21.14 7.51 9.10
N LEU A 101 -20.18 7.13 8.24
CA LEU A 101 -20.45 6.35 7.04
C LEU A 101 -21.08 4.99 7.38
N SER A 102 -20.53 4.26 8.34
CA SER A 102 -21.09 2.98 8.82
C SER A 102 -22.51 3.16 9.34
N THR A 103 -22.75 4.20 10.13
CA THR A 103 -24.08 4.51 10.67
C THR A 103 -25.07 4.83 9.54
N MET A 104 -24.67 5.61 8.54
CA MET A 104 -25.49 5.91 7.37
C MET A 104 -25.81 4.65 6.58
N LEU A 105 -24.81 3.84 6.24
CA LEU A 105 -24.98 2.61 5.46
C LEU A 105 -25.90 1.61 6.19
N ASN A 106 -25.78 1.48 7.51
CA ASN A 106 -26.68 0.65 8.30
C ASN A 106 -28.14 1.14 8.25
N LYS A 107 -28.37 2.46 8.31
CA LYS A 107 -29.71 3.05 8.18
C LYS A 107 -30.28 2.83 6.77
N VAL A 108 -29.47 3.03 5.73
CA VAL A 108 -29.86 2.80 4.33
C VAL A 108 -30.22 1.33 4.10
N ASN A 109 -29.40 0.40 4.59
CA ASN A 109 -29.66 -1.04 4.46
C ASN A 109 -30.99 -1.45 5.14
N LYS A 110 -31.26 -0.93 6.34
CA LYS A 110 -32.56 -1.13 7.02
C LYS A 110 -33.71 -0.56 6.19
N GLY A 111 -33.56 0.65 5.63
CA GLY A 111 -34.54 1.27 4.75
C GLY A 111 -34.84 0.44 3.50
N LEU A 112 -33.80 -0.08 2.84
CA LEU A 112 -33.94 -0.98 1.69
C LEU A 112 -34.68 -2.27 2.07
N SER A 113 -34.38 -2.86 3.23
CA SER A 113 -35.11 -4.04 3.73
C SER A 113 -36.60 -3.78 3.92
N VAL A 114 -36.97 -2.60 4.43
CA VAL A 114 -38.38 -2.19 4.59
C VAL A 114 -39.02 -1.93 3.23
N ALA A 115 -38.34 -1.22 2.32
CA ALA A 115 -38.84 -0.93 0.98
C ALA A 115 -39.11 -2.20 0.16
N ASN A 116 -38.21 -3.18 0.25
CA ASN A 116 -38.37 -4.47 -0.45
C ASN A 116 -39.54 -5.31 0.10
N LYS A 117 -40.01 -5.05 1.32
CA LYS A 117 -41.19 -5.70 1.92
C LYS A 117 -42.48 -4.93 1.68
N ALA A 118 -42.40 -3.68 1.21
CA ALA A 118 -43.56 -2.85 0.95
C ALA A 118 -44.30 -3.34 -0.31
N ASN A 119 -45.60 -3.06 -0.37
CA ASN A 119 -46.39 -3.39 -1.54
C ASN A 119 -46.00 -2.47 -2.72
N PRO A 120 -45.49 -3.00 -3.84
CA PRO A 120 -45.00 -2.19 -4.97
C PRO A 120 -46.11 -1.36 -5.65
N ASN A 121 -47.38 -1.73 -5.44
CA ASN A 121 -48.53 -1.02 -6.01
C ASN A 121 -49.12 0.02 -5.04
N GLN A 122 -48.65 0.08 -3.80
CA GLN A 122 -49.15 1.03 -2.81
C GLN A 122 -48.56 2.41 -3.08
N LYS A 123 -49.44 3.38 -3.37
CA LYS A 123 -49.06 4.78 -3.59
C LYS A 123 -49.30 5.60 -2.34
N THR A 124 -48.39 6.52 -2.05
CA THR A 124 -48.59 7.50 -0.99
C THR A 124 -49.59 8.56 -1.45
N SER A 125 -50.76 8.62 -0.82
CA SER A 125 -51.76 9.68 -1.06
C SER A 125 -51.50 10.91 -0.18
N ILE A 126 -52.10 12.05 -0.50
CA ILE A 126 -51.97 13.30 0.29
C ILE A 126 -52.41 13.09 1.75
N THR A 127 -53.50 12.38 1.99
CA THR A 127 -53.94 12.01 3.35
C THR A 127 -52.93 11.09 4.05
N GLY A 128 -52.28 10.21 3.29
CA GLY A 128 -51.20 9.35 3.80
C GLY A 128 -49.97 10.13 4.22
N LEU A 129 -49.61 11.20 3.49
CA LEU A 129 -48.53 12.12 3.89
C LEU A 129 -48.83 12.83 5.22
N MET A 130 -50.08 13.28 5.42
CA MET A 130 -50.47 13.84 6.72
C MET A 130 -50.40 12.80 7.86
N GLY A 131 -50.70 11.53 7.57
CA GLY A 131 -50.52 10.43 8.53
C GLY A 131 -49.03 10.23 8.89
N ILE A 132 -48.15 10.24 7.90
CA ILE A 132 -46.69 10.12 8.05
C ILE A 132 -46.12 11.23 8.94
N LEU A 133 -46.64 12.45 8.85
CA LEU A 133 -46.19 13.56 9.69
C LEU A 133 -46.63 13.45 11.16
N LYS A 134 -47.76 12.77 11.42
CA LYS A 134 -48.29 12.53 12.77
C LYS A 134 -47.67 11.32 13.45
N ASP A 135 -47.20 10.35 12.66
CA ASP A 135 -46.47 9.19 13.15
C ASP A 135 -45.07 9.60 13.65
N GLU A 136 -44.74 9.25 14.90
CA GLU A 136 -43.53 9.71 15.57
C GLU A 136 -42.25 9.15 14.93
N GLU A 137 -42.27 7.88 14.50
CA GLU A 137 -41.11 7.22 13.89
C GLU A 137 -40.83 7.77 12.48
N MET A 138 -41.90 7.93 11.70
CA MET A 138 -41.82 8.51 10.37
C MET A 138 -41.43 9.99 10.39
N ASN A 139 -41.99 10.77 11.33
CA ASN A 139 -41.61 12.17 11.53
C ASN A 139 -40.12 12.30 11.89
N ARG A 140 -39.61 11.46 12.79
CA ARG A 140 -38.19 11.45 13.16
C ARG A 140 -37.29 11.10 11.96
N SER A 141 -37.71 10.15 11.14
CA SER A 141 -36.98 9.74 9.93
C SER A 141 -36.96 10.84 8.86
N LEU A 142 -38.10 11.52 8.65
CA LEU A 142 -38.19 12.68 7.77
C LEU A 142 -37.32 13.83 8.27
N THR A 143 -37.37 14.13 9.57
CA THR A 143 -36.54 15.15 10.22
C THR A 143 -35.05 14.84 10.06
N TYR A 144 -34.63 13.58 10.20
CA TYR A 144 -33.25 13.17 9.95
C TYR A 144 -32.84 13.44 8.50
N MET A 145 -33.66 13.05 7.53
CA MET A 145 -33.39 13.28 6.10
C MET A 145 -33.28 14.77 5.78
N LEU A 146 -34.19 15.60 6.31
CA LEU A 146 -34.16 17.05 6.13
C LEU A 146 -32.90 17.69 6.73
N ASN A 147 -32.45 17.23 7.90
CA ASN A 147 -31.21 17.71 8.50
C ASN A 147 -29.96 17.27 7.71
N MET A 148 -29.96 16.06 7.15
CA MET A 148 -28.91 15.60 6.25
C MET A 148 -28.84 16.49 5.01
N LEU A 149 -29.97 16.76 4.36
CA LEU A 149 -30.05 17.68 3.21
C LEU A 149 -29.60 19.10 3.58
N ARG A 150 -29.99 19.60 4.76
CA ARG A 150 -29.54 20.90 5.28
C ARG A 150 -28.03 20.95 5.52
N GLY A 151 -27.40 19.81 5.84
CA GLY A 151 -25.95 19.70 5.97
C GLY A 151 -25.23 19.75 4.62
N MET A 152 -25.81 19.12 3.60
CA MET A 152 -25.24 19.10 2.23
C MET A 152 -25.18 20.48 1.55
N SER A 153 -26.00 21.44 2.00
CA SER A 153 -26.04 22.80 1.46
C SER A 153 -25.18 23.81 2.26
N ARG A 154 -24.44 23.36 3.28
CA ARG A 154 -23.54 24.24 4.05
C ARG A 154 -22.20 24.32 3.31
N GLU A 155 -21.73 25.53 3.04
CA GLU A 155 -20.36 25.80 2.58
C GLU A 155 -19.33 25.49 3.67
#